data_AF-A0A965IV53-F1
#
_entry.id   AF-A0A965IV53-F1
#
_cell.length_a   1.000
_cell.length_b   1.000
_cell.length_c   1.000
_cell.angle_alpha   90.00
_cell.angle_beta   90.00
_cell.angle_gamma   90.00
#
_symmetry.space_group_name_H-M   'P 1'
#
loop_
_entity.id
_entity.type
_entity.pdbx_description
1 polymer ?
#
loop_
_entity_poly.entity_id
_entity_poly.type
_entity_poly.pdbx_seq_one_letter_code
_entity_poly.pdbx_strand_id
1 'polypeptide(L)'
;MVATTSNAATKPSAAAKKGGTITYAIDATVSGWCFSNALSGGPLGVTRMVYESLVDRDSKGNFIPQLAESWTPDAANQVWTFKLRSGIKFSNGEDFNADVVKLNMELGRGAVYSGKVGNYTFSNIAYGSTGVGVNANIVSI
;
A
#
# COMPACT_ATOMS: atom_id res chain seq x y z
N MET A 1 -36.16 4.83 -16.62
CA MET A 1 -36.47 3.39 -16.45
C MET A 1 -35.15 2.68 -16.16
N VAL A 2 -34.93 2.23 -14.91
CA VAL A 2 -33.71 1.53 -14.50
C VAL A 2 -34.07 0.05 -14.39
N ALA A 3 -33.44 -0.79 -15.22
CA ALA A 3 -33.59 -2.23 -15.12
C ALA A 3 -32.62 -2.77 -14.07
N THR A 4 -33.14 -3.14 -12.91
CA THR A 4 -32.44 -4.00 -11.93
C THR A 4 -32.56 -5.43 -12.43
N THR A 5 -31.46 -6.01 -12.92
CA THR A 5 -31.34 -7.48 -12.99
C THR A 5 -30.62 -7.94 -11.74
N SER A 6 -31.36 -8.63 -10.87
CA SER A 6 -30.79 -9.38 -9.75
C SER A 6 -29.99 -10.56 -10.33
N ASN A 7 -28.70 -10.37 -10.56
CA ASN A 7 -27.82 -11.50 -10.85
C ASN A 7 -27.42 -12.13 -9.52
N ALA A 8 -28.28 -13.01 -8.99
CA ALA A 8 -27.89 -13.93 -7.92
C ALA A 8 -26.80 -14.85 -8.49
N ALA A 9 -25.54 -14.49 -8.26
CA ALA A 9 -24.40 -15.31 -8.66
C ALA A 9 -24.52 -16.66 -7.95
N THR A 10 -24.80 -17.71 -8.73
CA THR A 10 -24.67 -19.09 -8.29
C THR A 10 -23.24 -19.28 -7.79
N LYS A 11 -23.09 -19.68 -6.53
CA LYS A 11 -21.80 -20.01 -5.92
C LYS A 11 -21.13 -21.09 -6.79
N PRO A 12 -19.98 -20.83 -7.43
CA PRO A 12 -19.32 -21.85 -8.22
C PRO A 12 -18.88 -22.99 -7.31
N SER A 13 -19.42 -24.18 -7.54
CA SER A 13 -19.05 -25.43 -6.83
C SER A 13 -17.79 -26.10 -7.42
N ALA A 14 -17.03 -25.38 -8.25
CA ALA A 14 -15.76 -25.85 -8.77
C ALA A 14 -14.66 -25.58 -7.74
N ALA A 15 -13.83 -26.59 -7.46
CA ALA A 15 -12.64 -26.41 -6.65
C ALA A 15 -11.78 -25.26 -7.23
N ALA A 16 -11.29 -24.38 -6.37
CA ALA A 16 -10.47 -23.25 -6.79
C ALA A 16 -9.27 -23.76 -7.60
N LYS A 17 -9.21 -23.43 -8.89
CA LYS A 17 -8.09 -23.81 -9.74
C LYS A 17 -6.89 -22.94 -9.36
N LYS A 18 -5.81 -23.57 -8.91
CA LYS A 18 -4.56 -22.87 -8.59
C LYS A 18 -3.78 -22.57 -9.87
N GLY A 19 -3.33 -21.33 -10.02
CA GLY A 19 -2.59 -20.86 -11.19
C GLY A 19 -3.48 -20.49 -12.39
N GLY A 20 -2.87 -19.89 -13.40
CA GLY A 20 -3.55 -19.37 -14.60
C GLY A 20 -3.39 -17.86 -14.76
N THR A 21 -4.01 -17.33 -15.81
CA THR A 21 -3.98 -15.90 -16.13
C THR A 21 -5.36 -15.30 -15.87
N ILE A 22 -5.39 -14.20 -15.12
CA ILE A 22 -6.59 -13.37 -14.94
C ILE A 22 -6.41 -12.11 -15.78
N THR A 23 -7.37 -11.87 -16.68
CA THR A 23 -7.47 -10.60 -17.42
C THR A 23 -8.61 -9.80 -16.82
N TYR A 24 -8.32 -8.58 -16.39
CA TYR A 24 -9.33 -7.63 -15.90
C TYR A 24 -9.15 -6.27 -16.55
N ALA A 25 -10.26 -5.57 -16.78
CA ALA A 25 -10.24 -4.22 -17.31
C ALA A 25 -10.09 -3.20 -16.17
N ILE A 26 -9.32 -2.15 -16.43
CA ILE A 26 -9.20 -0.97 -15.57
C ILE A 26 -9.66 0.26 -16.34
N ASP A 27 -10.09 1.28 -15.61
CA ASP A 27 -10.64 2.54 -16.12
C ASP A 27 -9.57 3.50 -16.68
N ALA A 28 -8.29 3.26 -16.42
CA ALA A 28 -7.19 4.09 -16.89
C ALA A 28 -5.86 3.31 -17.00
N THR A 29 -4.87 3.90 -17.69
CA THR A 29 -3.52 3.33 -17.84
C THR A 29 -2.69 3.48 -16.57
N VAL A 30 -1.84 2.50 -16.27
CA VAL A 30 -0.81 2.61 -15.23
C VAL A 30 0.38 3.41 -15.78
N SER A 31 0.59 4.63 -15.29
CA SER A 31 1.67 5.54 -15.72
C SER A 31 3.07 5.18 -15.18
N GLY A 32 3.16 4.10 -14.41
CA GLY A 32 4.38 3.56 -13.81
C GLY A 32 4.20 3.33 -12.31
N TRP A 33 5.22 2.74 -11.67
CA TRP A 33 5.11 2.23 -10.30
C TRP A 33 5.68 3.16 -9.22
N CYS A 34 6.20 4.32 -9.59
CA CYS A 34 6.74 5.28 -8.62
C CYS A 34 5.61 5.91 -7.80
N PHE A 35 5.87 6.13 -6.50
CA PHE A 35 4.94 6.80 -5.60
C PHE A 35 4.47 8.18 -6.13
N SER A 36 5.32 8.87 -6.91
CA SER A 36 4.99 10.17 -7.51
C SER A 36 3.90 10.12 -8.58
N ASN A 37 3.56 8.94 -9.09
CA ASN A 37 2.61 8.80 -10.21
C ASN A 37 1.14 8.95 -9.81
N ALA A 38 0.85 9.17 -8.52
CA ALA A 38 -0.47 9.54 -7.99
C ALA A 38 -1.63 8.68 -8.55
N LEU A 39 -1.45 7.36 -8.54
CA LEU A 39 -2.41 6.43 -9.12
C LEU A 39 -3.77 6.54 -8.38
N SER A 40 -4.86 6.56 -9.15
CA SER A 40 -6.24 6.60 -8.66
C SER A 40 -7.08 5.54 -9.37
N GLY A 41 -8.32 5.32 -8.92
CA GLY A 41 -9.25 4.37 -9.57
C GLY A 41 -8.69 2.96 -9.72
N GLY A 42 -8.90 2.36 -10.90
CA GLY A 42 -8.39 1.05 -11.28
C GLY A 42 -6.86 0.94 -11.23
N PRO A 43 -6.07 1.90 -11.74
CA PRO A 43 -4.62 1.92 -11.57
C PRO A 43 -4.16 1.80 -10.11
N LEU A 44 -4.83 2.48 -9.17
CA LEU A 44 -4.53 2.32 -7.74
C LEU A 44 -4.85 0.91 -7.25
N GLY A 45 -5.96 0.31 -7.70
CA GLY A 45 -6.30 -1.07 -7.39
C GLY A 45 -5.21 -2.07 -7.83
N VAL A 46 -4.62 -1.86 -9.01
CA VAL A 46 -3.52 -2.70 -9.53
C VAL A 46 -2.30 -2.68 -8.59
N THR A 47 -2.04 -1.56 -7.92
CA THR A 47 -0.88 -1.46 -7.01
C THR A 47 -0.92 -2.46 -5.86
N ARG A 48 -2.11 -2.89 -5.42
CA ARG A 48 -2.26 -3.92 -4.38
C ARG A 48 -1.77 -5.31 -4.82
N MET A 49 -1.47 -5.51 -6.10
CA MET A 49 -0.86 -6.73 -6.61
C MET A 49 0.67 -6.75 -6.48
N VAL A 50 1.29 -5.59 -6.30
CA VAL A 50 2.76 -5.43 -6.27
C VAL A 50 3.28 -4.84 -4.96
N TYR A 51 2.43 -4.12 -4.22
CA TYR A 51 2.76 -3.51 -2.94
C TYR A 51 1.82 -3.99 -1.84
N GLU A 52 2.38 -4.10 -0.63
CA GLU A 52 1.63 -4.42 0.57
C GLU A 52 1.74 -3.29 1.60
N SER A 53 0.70 -3.10 2.40
CA SER A 53 0.67 -2.11 3.49
C SER A 53 1.10 -2.72 4.83
N LEU A 54 1.34 -1.86 5.83
CA LEU A 54 1.56 -2.33 7.21
C LEU A 54 0.29 -2.95 7.82
N VAL A 55 -0.86 -2.36 7.52
CA VAL A 55 -2.20 -2.73 7.98
C VAL A 55 -3.13 -2.66 6.78
N ASP A 56 -4.05 -3.60 6.65
CA ASP A 56 -5.11 -3.56 5.62
C ASP A 56 -6.49 -3.57 6.29
N ARG A 57 -7.55 -3.63 5.49
CA ARG A 57 -8.94 -3.74 5.95
C ARG A 57 -9.57 -5.01 5.39
N ASP A 58 -10.32 -5.72 6.24
CA ASP A 58 -11.15 -6.83 5.77
C ASP A 58 -12.38 -6.32 5.00
N SER A 59 -13.17 -7.25 4.45
CA SER A 59 -14.40 -6.94 3.71
C SER A 59 -15.48 -6.25 4.55
N LYS A 60 -15.34 -6.22 5.87
CA LYS A 60 -16.23 -5.54 6.82
C LYS A 60 -15.66 -4.17 7.25
N GLY A 61 -14.48 -3.79 6.75
CA GLY A 61 -13.80 -2.55 7.07
C GLY A 61 -12.98 -2.58 8.37
N ASN A 62 -12.85 -3.74 9.03
CA ASN A 62 -12.02 -3.86 10.23
C ASN A 62 -10.55 -3.83 9.83
N PHE A 63 -9.72 -3.15 10.61
CA PHE A 63 -8.27 -3.14 10.41
C PHE A 63 -7.68 -4.51 10.76
N ILE A 64 -6.85 -5.04 9.87
CA ILE A 64 -6.20 -6.34 9.99
C ILE A 64 -4.68 -6.24 9.81
N PRO A 65 -3.88 -7.08 10.49
CA PRO A 65 -2.44 -7.14 10.30
C PRO A 65 -2.05 -7.55 8.88
N GLN A 66 -1.05 -6.87 8.32
CA GLN A 66 -0.42 -7.20 7.04
C GLN A 66 1.10 -7.31 7.26
N LEU A 67 1.92 -6.36 6.78
CA LEU A 67 3.37 -6.37 7.03
C LEU A 67 3.73 -6.09 8.50
N ALA A 68 2.87 -5.38 9.24
CA ALA A 68 2.93 -5.32 10.69
C ALA A 68 2.09 -6.47 11.28
N GLU A 69 2.64 -7.19 12.26
CA GLU A 69 1.92 -8.23 12.99
C GLU A 69 1.00 -7.66 14.08
N SER A 70 1.34 -6.50 14.63
CA SER A 70 0.50 -5.77 15.57
C SER A 70 0.87 -4.28 15.60
N TRP A 71 -0.02 -3.48 16.19
CA TRP A 71 0.22 -2.06 16.44
C TRP A 71 -0.49 -1.63 17.72
N THR A 72 0.10 -0.69 18.45
CA THR A 72 -0.43 -0.20 19.73
C THR A 72 -0.32 1.33 19.79
N PRO A 73 -1.42 2.05 20.04
CA PRO A 73 -1.35 3.47 20.35
C PRO A 73 -0.83 3.70 21.77
N ASP A 74 -0.26 4.87 22.00
CA ASP A 74 -0.05 5.42 23.33
C ASP A 74 -1.37 5.89 23.96
N ALA A 75 -1.31 6.33 25.22
CA ALA A 75 -2.50 6.77 25.95
C ALA A 75 -3.22 7.96 25.29
N ALA A 76 -2.50 8.79 24.51
CA ALA A 76 -3.03 9.96 23.83
C ALA A 76 -3.44 9.72 22.37
N ASN A 77 -3.21 8.51 21.83
CA ASN A 77 -3.32 8.17 20.41
C ASN A 77 -2.47 9.04 19.47
N GLN A 78 -1.37 9.60 19.99
CA GLN A 78 -0.44 10.46 19.25
C GLN A 78 0.78 9.70 18.76
N VAL A 79 1.17 8.63 19.47
CA VAL A 79 2.29 7.76 19.08
C VAL A 79 1.76 6.35 18.87
N TRP A 80 2.11 5.75 17.73
CA TRP A 80 1.74 4.38 17.38
C TRP A 80 2.99 3.55 17.18
N THR A 81 3.10 2.45 17.93
CA THR A 81 4.19 1.48 17.80
C THR A 81 3.72 0.32 16.94
N PHE A 82 4.43 0.02 15.86
CA PHE A 82 4.16 -1.10 14.97
C PHE A 82 5.21 -2.20 15.18
N LYS A 83 4.76 -3.43 15.37
CA LYS A 83 5.65 -4.60 15.37
C LYS A 83 5.64 -5.22 13.97
N LEU A 84 6.80 -5.24 13.32
CA LEU A 84 6.94 -5.75 11.95
C LEU A 84 7.10 -7.27 11.94
N ARG A 85 6.59 -7.92 10.88
CA ARG A 85 6.88 -9.33 10.61
C ARG A 85 8.35 -9.52 10.28
N SER A 86 8.96 -10.56 10.84
CA SER A 86 10.35 -10.93 10.56
C SER A 86 10.47 -11.83 9.32
N GLY A 87 11.64 -11.82 8.68
CA GLY A 87 11.96 -12.70 7.56
C GLY A 87 11.30 -12.36 6.23
N ILE A 88 10.62 -11.21 6.14
CA ILE A 88 10.04 -10.72 4.88
C ILE A 88 11.14 -10.09 4.02
N LYS A 89 11.13 -10.42 2.73
CA LYS A 89 12.04 -9.88 1.74
C LYS A 89 11.27 -9.25 0.59
N PHE A 90 11.83 -8.17 0.05
CA PHE A 90 11.38 -7.62 -1.22
C PHE A 90 11.72 -8.55 -2.38
N SER A 91 11.10 -8.33 -3.54
CA SER A 91 11.33 -9.12 -4.75
C SER A 91 12.78 -9.04 -5.26
N ASN A 92 13.54 -8.01 -4.87
CA ASN A 92 14.97 -7.85 -5.15
C ASN A 92 15.88 -8.58 -4.13
N GLY A 93 15.31 -9.21 -3.09
CA GLY A 93 16.03 -9.95 -2.04
C GLY A 93 16.41 -9.13 -0.80
N GLU A 94 16.23 -7.80 -0.81
CA GLU A 94 16.49 -6.94 0.34
C GLU A 94 15.50 -7.22 1.48
N ASP A 95 15.94 -7.00 2.72
CA ASP A 95 15.12 -7.22 3.90
C ASP A 95 14.09 -6.11 4.11
N PHE A 96 12.87 -6.50 4.46
CA PHE A 96 11.87 -5.58 4.99
C PHE A 96 12.15 -5.34 6.48
N ASN A 97 12.40 -4.09 6.83
CA ASN A 97 12.71 -3.67 8.20
C ASN A 97 12.19 -2.25 8.50
N ALA A 98 12.39 -1.79 9.74
CA ALA A 98 11.88 -0.51 10.20
C ALA A 98 12.56 0.70 9.52
N ASP A 99 13.81 0.58 9.08
CA ASP A 99 14.49 1.64 8.33
C ASP A 99 13.83 1.88 6.98
N VAL A 100 13.45 0.82 6.27
CA VAL A 100 12.72 0.91 4.99
C VAL A 100 11.32 1.46 5.20
N VAL A 101 10.63 1.08 6.28
CA VAL A 101 9.33 1.65 6.63
C VAL A 101 9.44 3.15 6.85
N LYS A 102 10.44 3.60 7.62
CA LYS A 102 10.71 5.02 7.84
C LYS A 102 11.00 5.74 6.55
N LEU A 103 11.87 5.18 5.70
CA LEU A 103 12.18 5.74 4.41
C LEU A 103 10.89 5.98 3.61
N ASN A 104 10.03 4.97 3.49
CA ASN A 104 8.78 5.07 2.74
C ASN A 104 7.81 6.12 3.33
N MET A 105 7.73 6.22 4.66
CA MET A 105 6.91 7.26 5.31
C MET A 105 7.44 8.68 5.05
N GLU A 106 8.75 8.88 5.12
CA GLU A 106 9.38 10.17 4.80
C GLU A 106 9.21 10.53 3.32
N LEU A 107 9.30 9.55 2.42
CA LEU A 107 8.99 9.75 1.01
C LEU A 107 7.54 10.19 0.80
N GLY A 108 6.59 9.55 1.51
CA GLY A 108 5.17 9.93 1.50
C GLY A 108 4.89 11.31 2.08
N ARG A 109 5.75 11.82 2.98
CA ARG A 109 5.71 13.19 3.51
C ARG A 109 6.23 14.25 2.55
N GLY A 110 6.76 13.85 1.40
CA GLY A 110 7.36 14.76 0.44
C GLY A 110 8.84 15.04 0.67
N ALA A 111 9.55 14.26 1.50
CA ALA A 111 11.01 14.36 1.60
C ALA A 111 11.71 14.03 0.25
N VAL A 112 10.97 13.38 -0.65
CA VAL A 112 11.24 13.30 -2.08
C VAL A 112 11.64 14.65 -2.73
N TYR A 113 10.99 15.76 -2.36
CA TYR A 113 11.28 17.09 -2.93
C TYR A 113 12.55 17.72 -2.38
N SER A 114 13.05 17.20 -1.25
CA SER A 114 14.31 17.65 -0.66
C SER A 114 15.54 17.06 -1.37
N GLY A 115 15.34 16.22 -2.39
CA GLY A 115 16.41 15.61 -3.19
C GLY A 115 17.19 14.49 -2.48
N LYS A 116 16.94 14.28 -1.19
CA LYS A 116 17.62 13.27 -0.36
C LYS A 116 16.76 12.86 0.83
N VAL A 117 16.62 11.56 1.06
CA VAL A 117 16.02 10.98 2.28
C VAL A 117 16.98 9.94 2.85
N GLY A 118 17.55 10.21 4.03
CA GLY A 118 18.63 9.38 4.59
C GLY A 118 19.84 9.33 3.64
N ASN A 119 20.27 8.12 3.28
CA ASN A 119 21.36 7.90 2.31
C ASN A 119 20.87 7.82 0.84
N TYR A 120 19.56 7.95 0.60
CA TYR A 120 18.97 7.81 -0.73
C TYR A 120 18.83 9.19 -1.39
N THR A 121 19.33 9.35 -2.61
CA THR A 121 19.21 10.57 -3.41
C THR A 121 18.10 10.39 -4.44
N PHE A 122 17.17 11.35 -4.51
CA PHE A 122 16.05 11.35 -5.43
C PHE A 122 16.18 12.55 -6.37
N SER A 123 16.26 12.30 -7.67
CA SER A 123 16.37 13.34 -8.69
C SER A 123 15.09 13.40 -9.52
N ASN A 124 14.60 14.63 -9.78
CA ASN A 124 13.48 14.93 -10.70
C ASN A 124 12.11 14.34 -10.34
N ILE A 125 11.62 14.57 -9.11
CA ILE A 125 10.24 14.18 -8.77
C ILE A 125 9.29 15.38 -8.91
N ALA A 126 8.55 15.40 -10.02
CA ALA A 126 7.81 16.57 -10.50
C ALA A 126 6.29 16.57 -10.19
N TYR A 127 5.78 15.66 -9.35
CA TYR A 127 4.34 15.58 -9.08
C TYR A 127 4.01 15.35 -7.61
N GLY A 128 3.16 16.23 -7.05
CA GLY A 128 2.48 16.11 -5.76
C GLY A 128 1.38 15.08 -5.87
N SER A 129 1.60 13.90 -5.27
CA SER A 129 0.54 12.91 -5.14
C SER A 129 -0.59 13.45 -4.26
N THR A 130 -1.83 13.28 -4.72
CA THR A 130 -3.05 13.49 -3.91
C THR A 130 -3.34 12.33 -2.95
N GLY A 131 -2.44 11.35 -2.87
CA GLY A 131 -2.58 10.16 -2.04
C GLY A 131 -1.94 10.33 -0.66
N VAL A 132 -2.79 10.51 0.36
CA VAL A 132 -2.50 10.35 1.80
C VAL A 132 -1.21 11.05 2.25
N GLY A 133 -1.30 12.35 2.57
CA GLY A 133 -0.25 13.00 3.34
C GLY A 133 -0.02 12.22 4.63
N VAL A 134 1.14 11.56 4.73
CA VAL A 134 1.53 10.81 5.93
C VAL A 134 1.93 11.83 7.00
N ASN A 135 0.97 12.50 7.64
CA ASN A 135 1.22 13.45 8.73
C ASN A 135 1.66 12.75 10.05
N ALA A 136 2.19 11.52 9.98
CA ALA A 136 2.78 10.85 11.11
C ALA A 136 4.24 11.27 11.27
N ASN A 137 4.62 11.74 12.46
CA ASN A 137 6.02 11.98 12.79
C ASN A 137 6.67 10.67 13.24
N ILE A 138 7.87 10.38 12.74
CA ILE A 138 8.63 9.21 13.17
C ILE A 138 9.44 9.58 14.41
N VAL A 139 8.99 9.10 15.56
CA VAL A 139 9.60 9.45 16.87
C VAL A 139 10.79 8.53 17.19
N SER A 140 10.72 7.26 16.80
CA SER A 140 11.80 6.28 16.99
C SER A 140 11.69 5.11 16.02
N ILE A 141 12.80 4.40 15.81
CA ILE A 141 12.89 3.05 15.23
C ILE A 141 13.54 2.14 16.26
#